data_AF-A0A3B5MY75-F1
#
_entry.id   AF-A0A3B5MY75-F1
#
_cell.length_a   1.000
_cell.length_b   1.000
_cell.length_c   1.000
_cell.angle_alpha   90.00
_cell.angle_beta   90.00
_cell.angle_gamma   90.00
#
_symmetry.space_group_name_H-M   'P 1'
#
loop_
_entity.id
_entity.type
_entity.pdbx_description
1 polymer ?
#
loop_
_entity_poly.entity_id
_entity_poly.type
_entity_poly.pdbx_seq_one_letter_code
_entity_poly.pdbx_strand_id
1 'polypeptide(L)'
;MAAVLLALTLAAPVLLVASGPVPDTNNGTVPLVLWHGMGDSCCNPLSMGSIKKMMEEEIPGIYVLSLMIGKNVVEDTENGFFLDVNTQVSMVCSQLAQDARLQGGYNAMGFSQGGQFLRAVAQRCPSPPMRTLISVGGQHQGVYGLPRCPGESSHICDMIREALNRGAYSDLVQKHLVQAQYWHDPLNDDLYKQHSLFLADINQDSWR
;
A
#
# COMPACT_ATOMS: atom_id res chain seq x y z
N MET A 1 41.41 54.20 34.01
CA MET A 1 40.63 52.95 34.10
C MET A 1 39.65 52.92 32.93
N ALA A 2 39.93 52.15 31.88
CA ALA A 2 38.94 51.67 30.93
C ALA A 2 39.59 50.52 30.16
N ALA A 3 38.99 49.34 30.27
CA ALA A 3 39.57 48.06 29.88
C ALA A 3 39.46 47.81 28.37
N VAL A 4 40.51 47.18 27.84
CA VAL A 4 40.57 46.57 26.51
C VAL A 4 39.65 45.34 26.50
N LEU A 5 38.65 45.30 25.62
CA LEU A 5 37.96 44.06 25.25
C LEU A 5 38.39 43.66 23.84
N LEU A 6 39.32 42.72 23.77
CA LEU A 6 39.63 41.96 22.56
C LEU A 6 38.58 40.84 22.45
N ALA A 7 37.73 40.90 21.43
CA ALA A 7 36.81 39.82 21.11
C ALA A 7 37.57 38.70 20.38
N LEU A 8 37.85 37.60 21.07
CA LEU A 8 38.35 36.36 20.46
C LEU A 8 37.16 35.59 19.85
N THR A 9 36.96 35.72 18.54
CA THR A 9 36.07 34.84 17.79
C THR A 9 36.80 33.52 17.50
N LEU A 10 36.52 32.49 18.30
CA LEU A 10 36.92 31.11 18.01
C LEU A 10 36.05 30.58 16.85
N ALA A 11 36.59 30.60 15.63
CA ALA A 11 36.03 29.86 14.51
C ALA A 11 36.28 28.36 14.73
N ALA A 12 35.27 27.64 15.22
CA ALA A 12 35.30 26.18 15.21
C ALA A 12 35.07 25.68 13.77
N PRO A 13 35.89 24.76 13.24
CA PRO A 13 35.64 24.18 11.93
C PRO A 13 34.42 23.26 12.05
N VAL A 14 33.32 23.65 11.40
CA VAL A 14 32.19 22.75 11.17
C VAL A 14 32.66 21.72 10.15
N LEU A 15 33.09 20.55 10.63
CA LEU A 15 33.31 19.37 9.80
C LEU A 15 31.95 18.92 9.26
N LEU A 16 31.61 19.37 8.05
CA LEU A 16 30.56 18.75 7.26
C LEU A 16 31.07 17.36 6.84
N VAL A 17 30.75 16.35 7.64
CA VAL A 17 30.87 14.96 7.21
C VAL A 17 29.73 14.73 6.22
N ALA A 18 30.00 14.97 4.94
CA ALA A 18 29.15 14.46 3.87
C ALA A 18 29.31 12.94 3.86
N SER A 19 28.48 12.24 4.63
CA SER A 19 28.29 10.81 4.46
C SER A 19 27.62 10.60 3.10
N GLY A 20 28.45 10.41 2.07
CA GLY A 20 28.00 9.85 0.80
C GLY A 20 27.34 8.48 1.04
N PRO A 21 26.53 7.96 0.10
CA PRO A 21 25.94 6.64 0.24
C PRO A 21 27.08 5.64 0.38
N VAL A 22 27.19 4.99 1.54
CA VAL A 22 28.08 3.85 1.71
C VAL A 22 27.52 2.78 0.78
N PRO A 23 28.29 2.30 -0.21
CA PRO A 23 27.87 1.17 -1.02
C PRO A 23 27.70 -0.01 -0.07
N ASP A 24 26.48 -0.49 0.09
CA ASP A 24 26.19 -1.64 0.94
C ASP A 24 26.86 -2.86 0.28
N THR A 25 27.99 -3.29 0.84
CA THR A 25 28.81 -4.41 0.34
C THR A 25 28.20 -5.77 0.62
N ASN A 26 26.95 -5.82 1.10
CA ASN A 26 26.20 -7.06 1.13
C ASN A 26 25.81 -7.43 -0.31
N ASN A 27 26.49 -8.44 -0.87
CA ASN A 27 26.06 -9.22 -2.04
C ASN A 27 24.71 -9.96 -1.82
N GLY A 28 23.82 -9.40 -0.99
CA GLY A 28 22.49 -9.93 -0.71
C GLY A 28 21.49 -9.42 -1.73
N THR A 29 20.55 -10.28 -2.09
CA THR A 29 19.39 -9.94 -2.92
C THR A 29 18.47 -8.98 -2.17
N VAL A 30 17.81 -8.06 -2.88
CA VAL A 30 16.82 -7.17 -2.28
C VAL A 30 15.58 -7.99 -1.92
N PRO A 31 15.08 -7.93 -0.66
CA PRO A 31 13.86 -8.63 -0.27
C PRO A 31 12.64 -8.25 -1.10
N LEU A 32 11.69 -9.18 -1.19
CA LEU A 32 10.41 -8.96 -1.87
C LEU A 32 9.25 -9.08 -0.88
N VAL A 33 8.38 -8.06 -0.86
CA VAL A 33 7.12 -8.05 -0.13
C VAL A 33 5.97 -8.28 -1.11
N LEU A 34 5.14 -9.29 -0.84
CA LEU A 34 3.95 -9.60 -1.63
C LEU A 34 2.69 -9.15 -0.87
N TRP A 35 1.74 -8.55 -1.60
CA TRP A 35 0.38 -8.32 -1.10
C TRP A 35 -0.63 -8.93 -2.07
N HIS A 36 -1.39 -9.91 -1.58
CA HIS A 36 -2.40 -10.63 -2.35
C HIS A 36 -3.63 -9.76 -2.70
N GLY A 37 -4.46 -10.31 -3.59
CA GLY A 37 -5.71 -9.69 -4.02
C GLY A 37 -6.92 -10.11 -3.17
N MET A 38 -8.09 -9.59 -3.55
CA MET A 38 -9.39 -9.92 -2.95
C MET A 38 -9.66 -11.43 -2.93
N GLY A 39 -10.04 -11.98 -1.78
CA GLY A 39 -10.46 -13.38 -1.63
C GLY A 39 -9.35 -14.42 -1.77
N ASP A 40 -8.09 -13.99 -1.79
CA ASP A 40 -6.92 -14.86 -1.65
C ASP A 40 -6.29 -14.68 -0.25
N SER A 41 -5.16 -15.34 -0.01
CA SER A 41 -4.37 -15.21 1.22
C SER A 41 -2.87 -15.20 0.92
N CYS A 42 -2.06 -14.88 1.94
CA CYS A 42 -0.60 -14.89 1.89
C CYS A 42 0.01 -16.18 1.32
N CYS A 43 -0.68 -17.31 1.50
CA CYS A 43 -0.01 -18.60 1.63
C CYS A 43 -0.69 -19.73 0.84
N ASN A 44 -1.69 -19.41 0.00
CA ASN A 44 -2.36 -20.40 -0.84
C ASN A 44 -1.35 -21.03 -1.84
N PRO A 45 -1.11 -22.36 -1.81
CA PRO A 45 -0.12 -23.01 -2.67
C PRO A 45 -0.38 -22.87 -4.17
N LEU A 46 -1.63 -22.62 -4.58
CA LEU A 46 -2.00 -22.45 -5.98
C LEU A 46 -1.90 -20.98 -6.46
N SER A 47 -1.72 -20.04 -5.54
CA SER A 47 -1.66 -18.60 -5.83
C SER A 47 -0.39 -17.98 -5.22
N MET A 48 -0.48 -17.20 -4.13
CA MET A 48 0.70 -16.51 -3.57
C MET A 48 1.82 -17.45 -3.13
N GLY A 49 1.50 -18.66 -2.69
CA GLY A 49 2.48 -19.69 -2.39
C GLY A 49 3.28 -20.13 -3.63
N SER A 50 2.63 -20.22 -4.80
CA SER A 50 3.32 -20.55 -6.06
C SER A 50 4.20 -19.41 -6.54
N ILE A 51 3.73 -18.16 -6.42
CA ILE A 51 4.52 -16.96 -6.72
C ILE A 51 5.76 -16.89 -5.83
N LYS A 52 5.58 -17.03 -4.51
CA LYS A 52 6.70 -17.02 -3.56
C LYS A 52 7.74 -18.08 -3.90
N LYS A 53 7.30 -19.31 -4.14
CA LYS A 53 8.18 -20.43 -4.50
C LYS A 53 8.96 -20.13 -5.78
N MET A 54 8.27 -19.63 -6.82
CA MET A 54 8.92 -19.25 -8.09
C MET A 54 10.01 -18.19 -7.88
N MET A 55 9.76 -17.17 -7.06
CA MET A 55 10.75 -16.13 -6.78
C MET A 55 11.97 -16.69 -6.04
N GLU A 56 11.77 -17.60 -5.08
CA GLU A 56 12.85 -18.25 -4.34
C GLU A 56 13.67 -19.21 -5.20
N GLU A 57 13.06 -19.81 -6.24
CA GLU A 57 13.76 -20.67 -7.21
C GLU A 57 14.58 -19.87 -8.23
N GLU A 58 14.02 -18.77 -8.75
CA GLU A 58 14.68 -17.94 -9.79
C GLU A 58 15.73 -16.99 -9.21
N ILE A 59 15.62 -16.63 -7.92
CA ILE A 59 16.54 -15.68 -7.26
C ILE A 59 17.10 -16.33 -5.99
N PRO A 60 18.19 -17.12 -6.09
CA PRO A 60 18.77 -17.81 -4.96
C PRO A 60 19.11 -16.86 -3.79
N GLY A 61 18.61 -17.21 -2.59
CA GLY A 61 18.86 -16.45 -1.36
C GLY A 61 17.97 -15.24 -1.14
N ILE A 62 16.98 -14.97 -2.01
CA ILE A 62 15.98 -13.91 -1.76
C ILE A 62 15.14 -14.19 -0.53
N TYR A 63 14.91 -13.14 0.26
CA TYR A 63 13.90 -13.14 1.31
C TYR A 63 12.55 -12.67 0.75
N VAL A 64 11.53 -13.54 0.79
CA VAL A 64 10.16 -13.21 0.36
C VAL A 64 9.20 -13.21 1.55
N LEU A 65 8.66 -12.03 1.85
CA LEU A 65 7.57 -11.83 2.81
C LEU A 65 6.23 -11.75 2.05
N SER A 66 5.38 -12.76 2.19
CA SER A 66 3.99 -12.66 1.76
C SER A 66 3.14 -12.18 2.93
N LEU A 67 2.56 -10.97 2.83
CA LEU A 67 1.83 -10.33 3.91
C LEU A 67 0.57 -11.13 4.27
N MET A 68 0.34 -11.30 5.58
CA MET A 68 -0.88 -11.88 6.15
C MET A 68 -1.53 -10.83 7.05
N ILE A 69 -2.77 -10.48 6.76
CA ILE A 69 -3.57 -9.49 7.49
C ILE A 69 -4.53 -10.24 8.41
N GLY A 70 -4.08 -10.56 9.62
CA GLY A 70 -4.88 -11.31 10.59
C GLY A 70 -4.04 -12.36 11.32
N LYS A 71 -4.69 -13.20 12.11
CA LYS A 71 -4.00 -14.25 12.90
C LYS A 71 -3.80 -15.55 12.13
N ASN A 72 -4.54 -15.75 11.05
CA ASN A 72 -4.55 -16.99 10.28
C ASN A 72 -5.08 -16.74 8.85
N VAL A 73 -4.97 -17.76 7.99
CA VAL A 73 -5.36 -17.71 6.57
C VAL A 73 -6.85 -17.38 6.36
N VAL A 74 -7.73 -17.79 7.28
CA VAL A 74 -9.17 -17.51 7.18
C VAL A 74 -9.42 -16.02 7.42
N GLU A 75 -8.89 -15.49 8.52
CA GLU A 75 -8.97 -14.04 8.81
C GLU A 75 -8.32 -13.20 7.70
N ASP A 76 -7.18 -13.64 7.14
CA ASP A 76 -6.49 -12.99 6.02
C ASP A 76 -7.39 -12.86 4.78
N THR A 77 -8.07 -13.97 4.45
CA THR A 77 -8.99 -14.01 3.31
C THR A 77 -10.21 -13.11 3.54
N GLU A 78 -10.81 -13.17 4.74
CA GLU A 78 -11.99 -12.36 5.11
C GLU A 78 -11.66 -10.87 5.20
N ASN A 79 -10.49 -10.52 5.74
CA ASN A 79 -10.01 -9.13 5.84
C ASN A 79 -9.75 -8.52 4.46
N GLY A 80 -9.49 -9.34 3.42
CA GLY A 80 -9.49 -8.90 2.03
C GLY A 80 -10.84 -8.31 1.55
N PHE A 81 -11.93 -8.56 2.27
CA PHE A 81 -13.26 -7.99 2.01
C PHE A 81 -13.72 -7.00 3.07
N PHE A 82 -13.49 -7.28 4.36
CA PHE A 82 -14.27 -6.64 5.43
C PHE A 82 -13.47 -5.75 6.38
N LEU A 83 -12.14 -5.73 6.30
CA LEU A 83 -11.32 -4.90 7.16
C LEU A 83 -10.98 -3.58 6.49
N ASP A 84 -11.20 -2.47 7.20
CA ASP A 84 -10.87 -1.12 6.72
C ASP A 84 -9.43 -1.03 6.17
N VAL A 85 -9.27 -0.53 4.93
CA VAL A 85 -7.98 -0.57 4.21
C VAL A 85 -6.95 0.33 4.90
N ASN A 86 -7.36 1.44 5.51
CA ASN A 86 -6.43 2.29 6.26
C ASN A 86 -5.85 1.54 7.47
N THR A 87 -6.67 0.74 8.15
CA THR A 87 -6.24 -0.17 9.21
C THR A 87 -5.27 -1.23 8.68
N GLN A 88 -5.57 -1.85 7.53
CA GLN A 88 -4.66 -2.83 6.91
C GLN A 88 -3.29 -2.21 6.59
N VAL A 89 -3.27 -1.02 5.99
CA VAL A 89 -2.03 -0.29 5.67
C VAL A 89 -1.24 0.00 6.94
N SER A 90 -1.90 0.44 8.03
CA SER A 90 -1.23 0.66 9.32
C SER A 90 -0.63 -0.63 9.90
N MET A 91 -1.32 -1.76 9.79
CA MET A 91 -0.82 -3.07 10.22
C MET A 91 0.42 -3.47 9.41
N VAL A 92 0.36 -3.31 8.08
CA VAL A 92 1.48 -3.61 7.19
C VAL A 92 2.67 -2.71 7.47
N CYS A 93 2.48 -1.39 7.58
CA CYS A 93 3.56 -0.48 7.96
C CYS A 93 4.24 -0.91 9.27
N SER A 94 3.46 -1.34 10.27
CA SER A 94 4.00 -1.84 11.55
C SER A 94 4.78 -3.15 11.37
N GLN A 95 4.27 -4.08 10.56
CA GLN A 95 4.93 -5.35 10.26
C GLN A 95 6.26 -5.14 9.53
N LEU A 96 6.27 -4.25 8.53
CA LEU A 96 7.47 -3.93 7.75
C LEU A 96 8.54 -3.24 8.59
N ALA A 97 8.14 -2.33 9.48
CA ALA A 97 9.05 -1.64 10.40
C ALA A 97 9.73 -2.60 11.40
N GLN A 98 9.06 -3.69 11.78
CA GLN A 98 9.59 -4.66 12.75
C GLN A 98 10.50 -5.73 12.11
N ASP A 99 10.46 -5.91 10.79
CA ASP A 99 11.32 -6.90 10.13
C ASP A 99 12.71 -6.31 9.84
N ALA A 100 13.72 -6.78 10.58
CA ALA A 100 15.11 -6.35 10.45
C ALA A 100 15.69 -6.59 9.04
N ARG A 101 15.17 -7.57 8.29
CA ARG A 101 15.65 -7.90 6.93
C ARG A 101 15.24 -6.86 5.91
N LEU A 102 14.21 -6.05 6.20
CA LEU A 102 13.68 -5.04 5.29
C LEU A 102 14.30 -3.66 5.50
N GLN A 103 15.10 -3.45 6.56
CA GLN A 103 15.63 -2.14 6.93
C GLN A 103 16.56 -1.52 5.88
N GLY A 104 17.25 -2.35 5.09
CA GLY A 104 18.03 -1.92 3.93
C GLY A 104 17.19 -1.55 2.70
N GLY A 105 15.86 -1.65 2.80
CA GLY A 105 14.90 -1.44 1.74
C GLY A 105 14.45 -2.73 1.05
N TYR A 106 13.31 -2.68 0.38
CA TYR A 106 12.64 -3.84 -0.19
C TYR A 106 11.95 -3.51 -1.51
N ASN A 107 11.79 -4.51 -2.38
CA ASN A 107 10.86 -4.44 -3.50
C ASN A 107 9.48 -4.91 -3.04
N ALA A 108 8.43 -4.40 -3.68
CA ALA A 108 7.06 -4.75 -3.38
C ALA A 108 6.32 -5.18 -4.64
N MET A 109 5.48 -6.22 -4.54
CA MET A 109 4.65 -6.70 -5.62
C MET A 109 3.22 -6.93 -5.13
N GLY A 110 2.27 -6.17 -5.69
CA GLY A 110 0.87 -6.22 -5.31
C GLY A 110 0.01 -6.81 -6.42
N PHE A 111 -0.85 -7.76 -6.07
CA PHE A 111 -1.77 -8.42 -7.00
C PHE A 111 -3.18 -7.86 -6.84
N SER A 112 -3.81 -7.46 -7.95
CA SER A 112 -5.14 -6.84 -7.93
C SER A 112 -5.19 -5.70 -6.90
N GLN A 113 -6.12 -5.71 -5.94
CA GLN A 113 -6.24 -4.64 -4.94
C GLN A 113 -4.96 -4.41 -4.11
N GLY A 114 -4.13 -5.45 -3.92
CA GLY A 114 -2.84 -5.33 -3.24
C GLY A 114 -1.88 -4.34 -3.91
N GLY A 115 -2.07 -4.05 -5.19
CA GLY A 115 -1.31 -3.04 -5.93
C GLY A 115 -1.51 -1.62 -5.39
N GLN A 116 -2.76 -1.15 -5.29
CA GLN A 116 -3.04 0.16 -4.71
C GLN A 116 -2.82 0.20 -3.20
N PHE A 117 -2.89 -0.93 -2.50
CA PHE A 117 -2.58 -1.00 -1.07
C PHE A 117 -1.08 -0.81 -0.81
N LEU A 118 -0.22 -1.47 -1.59
CA LEU A 118 1.23 -1.23 -1.52
C LEU A 118 1.62 0.18 -1.98
N ARG A 119 0.88 0.77 -2.94
CA ARG A 119 1.04 2.20 -3.26
C ARG A 119 0.74 3.08 -2.05
N ALA A 120 -0.31 2.79 -1.29
CA ALA A 120 -0.63 3.51 -0.06
C ALA A 120 0.47 3.35 1.01
N VAL A 121 1.07 2.16 1.15
CA VAL A 121 2.25 1.94 2.02
C VAL A 121 3.40 2.84 1.61
N ALA A 122 3.74 2.89 0.32
CA ALA A 122 4.81 3.75 -0.19
C ALA A 122 4.56 5.25 0.11
N GLN A 123 3.30 5.69 0.04
CA GLN A 123 2.92 7.08 0.32
C GLN A 123 2.91 7.41 1.83
N ARG A 124 2.54 6.46 2.68
CA ARG A 124 2.22 6.72 4.11
C ARG A 124 3.32 6.31 5.08
N CYS A 125 4.13 5.30 4.78
CA CYS A 125 5.21 4.83 5.65
C CYS A 125 6.51 4.60 4.85
N PRO A 126 7.30 5.66 4.62
CA PRO A 126 8.50 5.61 3.77
C PRO A 126 9.69 4.87 4.39
N SER A 127 9.55 4.32 5.61
CA SER A 127 10.59 3.59 6.32
C SER A 127 10.04 2.26 6.85
N PRO A 128 10.64 1.10 6.51
CA PRO A 128 11.80 0.94 5.61
C PRO A 128 11.52 1.39 4.16
N PRO A 129 12.54 1.71 3.36
CA PRO A 129 12.31 2.29 2.03
C PRO A 129 11.88 1.23 1.01
N MET A 130 10.69 1.41 0.44
CA MET A 130 10.27 0.67 -0.76
C MET A 130 11.09 1.15 -1.97
N ARG A 131 11.82 0.24 -2.63
CA ARG A 131 12.68 0.53 -3.78
C ARG A 131 11.92 0.47 -5.10
N THR A 132 11.16 -0.60 -5.31
CA THR A 132 10.37 -0.84 -6.53
C THR A 132 8.98 -1.29 -6.15
N LEU A 133 7.96 -0.74 -6.81
CA LEU A 133 6.58 -1.24 -6.74
C LEU A 133 6.20 -1.88 -8.07
N ILE A 134 5.82 -3.15 -8.04
CA ILE A 134 5.25 -3.88 -9.17
C ILE A 134 3.76 -4.06 -8.89
N SER A 135 2.90 -3.46 -9.72
CA SER A 135 1.45 -3.66 -9.63
C SER A 135 0.98 -4.61 -10.72
N VAL A 136 0.50 -5.78 -10.31
CA VAL A 136 -0.05 -6.80 -11.21
C VAL A 136 -1.57 -6.65 -11.25
N GLY A 137 -2.05 -5.84 -12.20
CA GLY A 137 -3.48 -5.61 -12.41
C GLY A 137 -4.15 -4.78 -11.32
N GLY A 138 -3.41 -3.91 -10.61
CA GLY A 138 -3.97 -3.04 -9.58
C GLY A 138 -4.89 -1.94 -10.12
N GLN A 139 -5.85 -1.52 -9.30
CA GLN A 139 -6.88 -0.56 -9.66
C GLN A 139 -6.55 0.81 -9.07
N HIS A 140 -5.51 1.45 -9.59
CA HIS A 140 -4.99 2.70 -9.03
C HIS A 140 -5.95 3.90 -9.13
N GLN A 141 -6.93 3.85 -10.04
CA GLN A 141 -8.02 4.83 -10.16
C GLN A 141 -9.36 4.27 -9.64
N GLY A 142 -9.32 3.17 -8.89
CA GLY A 142 -10.52 2.50 -8.41
C GLY A 142 -11.26 1.73 -9.50
N VAL A 143 -12.52 1.42 -9.21
CA VAL A 143 -13.41 0.70 -10.13
C VAL A 143 -14.78 1.36 -10.19
N TYR A 144 -15.42 1.25 -11.35
CA TYR A 144 -16.79 1.71 -11.59
C TYR A 144 -17.62 0.65 -12.33
N GLY A 145 -17.73 -0.54 -11.75
CA GLY A 145 -18.49 -1.62 -12.37
C GLY A 145 -18.45 -2.91 -11.56
N LEU A 146 -19.44 -3.76 -11.82
CA LEU A 146 -19.48 -5.11 -11.28
C LEU A 146 -18.80 -6.08 -12.27
N PRO A 147 -17.98 -7.03 -11.80
CA PRO A 147 -17.40 -8.05 -12.66
C PRO A 147 -18.48 -8.74 -13.50
N ARG A 148 -18.27 -8.81 -14.82
CA ARG A 148 -19.20 -9.43 -15.79
C ARG A 148 -20.60 -8.80 -15.85
N CYS A 149 -20.76 -7.54 -15.46
CA CYS A 149 -22.02 -6.78 -15.59
C CYS A 149 -21.80 -5.55 -16.49
N PRO A 150 -21.77 -5.70 -17.83
CA PRO A 150 -21.63 -4.57 -18.74
C PRO A 150 -22.88 -3.67 -18.67
N GLY A 151 -22.70 -2.42 -18.23
CA GLY A 151 -23.80 -1.44 -18.16
C GLY A 151 -24.43 -1.16 -19.53
N GLU A 152 -23.62 -1.15 -20.59
CA GLU A 152 -24.05 -0.84 -21.96
C GLU A 152 -25.08 -1.82 -22.55
N SER A 153 -25.17 -3.05 -22.04
CA SER A 153 -26.07 -4.09 -22.58
C SER A 153 -27.08 -4.62 -21.58
N SER A 154 -27.17 -4.03 -20.37
CA SER A 154 -28.10 -4.48 -19.33
C SER A 154 -28.57 -3.32 -18.44
N HIS A 155 -29.81 -2.87 -18.64
CA HIS A 155 -30.47 -1.90 -17.76
C HIS A 155 -30.52 -2.35 -16.30
N ILE A 156 -30.51 -3.67 -16.03
CA ILE A 156 -30.48 -4.21 -14.67
C ILE A 156 -29.10 -4.00 -14.04
N CYS A 157 -28.02 -4.18 -14.80
CA CYS A 157 -26.66 -3.89 -14.32
C CYS A 157 -26.50 -2.39 -14.00
N ASP A 158 -27.08 -1.52 -14.82
CA ASP A 158 -27.06 -0.07 -14.57
C ASP A 158 -27.84 0.32 -13.31
N MET A 159 -29.03 -0.22 -13.09
CA MET A 159 -29.79 0.04 -11.86
C MET A 159 -29.08 -0.47 -10.61
N ILE A 160 -28.49 -1.67 -10.66
CA ILE A 160 -27.71 -2.21 -9.53
C ILE A 160 -26.49 -1.33 -9.27
N ARG A 161 -25.81 -0.86 -10.32
CA ARG A 161 -24.68 0.08 -10.21
C ARG A 161 -25.11 1.39 -9.54
N GLU A 162 -26.19 2.01 -9.97
CA GLU A 162 -26.70 3.26 -9.36
C GLU A 162 -27.12 3.08 -7.89
N ALA A 163 -27.69 1.93 -7.54
CA ALA A 163 -28.03 1.61 -6.16
C ALA A 163 -26.75 1.44 -5.30
N LEU A 164 -25.74 0.76 -5.85
CA LEU A 164 -24.43 0.60 -5.22
C LEU A 164 -23.68 1.92 -5.08
N ASN A 165 -23.75 2.85 -6.05
CA ASN A 165 -23.11 4.17 -5.93
C ASN A 165 -23.60 4.92 -4.70
N ARG A 166 -24.92 4.90 -4.45
CA ARG A 166 -25.51 5.54 -3.26
C ARG A 166 -25.16 4.82 -1.97
N GLY A 167 -25.10 3.49 -1.99
CA GLY A 167 -24.77 2.68 -0.81
C GLY A 167 -23.29 2.71 -0.45
N ALA A 168 -22.40 2.69 -1.45
CA ALA A 168 -20.95 2.56 -1.32
C ALA A 168 -20.35 3.70 -0.52
N TYR A 169 -20.85 4.92 -0.69
CA TYR A 169 -20.35 6.12 0.00
C TYR A 169 -20.98 6.37 1.38
N SER A 170 -21.84 5.47 1.86
CA SER A 170 -22.30 5.55 3.26
C SER A 170 -21.17 5.24 4.24
N ASP A 171 -21.13 5.95 5.37
CA ASP A 171 -20.08 5.78 6.39
C ASP A 171 -19.94 4.34 6.88
N LEU A 172 -21.06 3.61 7.01
CA LEU A 172 -21.06 2.23 7.45
C LEU A 172 -20.36 1.33 6.42
N VAL A 173 -20.72 1.47 5.15
CA VAL A 173 -20.17 0.63 4.06
C VAL A 173 -18.70 1.00 3.82
N GLN A 174 -18.37 2.29 3.78
CA GLN A 174 -16.98 2.73 3.67
C GLN A 174 -16.09 2.16 4.78
N LYS A 175 -16.58 1.96 6.01
CA LYS A 175 -15.77 1.44 7.13
C LYS A 175 -15.66 -0.09 7.19
N HIS A 176 -16.56 -0.83 6.53
CA HIS A 176 -16.66 -2.29 6.69
C HIS A 176 -16.55 -3.07 5.37
N LEU A 177 -16.42 -2.39 4.23
CA LEU A 177 -16.30 -3.04 2.93
C LEU A 177 -15.12 -2.45 2.14
N VAL A 178 -14.09 -3.27 1.96
CA VAL A 178 -12.84 -2.93 1.25
C VAL A 178 -13.13 -2.40 -0.16
N GLN A 179 -14.04 -3.05 -0.89
CA GLN A 179 -14.36 -2.71 -2.27
C GLN A 179 -14.99 -1.31 -2.39
N ALA A 180 -15.74 -0.88 -1.38
CA ALA A 180 -16.34 0.45 -1.38
C ALA A 180 -15.28 1.56 -1.22
N GLN A 181 -14.20 1.28 -0.49
CA GLN A 181 -13.15 2.27 -0.23
C GLN A 181 -12.35 2.68 -1.47
N TYR A 182 -12.40 1.88 -2.54
CA TYR A 182 -11.88 2.22 -3.86
C TYR A 182 -12.94 2.18 -4.97
N TRP A 183 -14.23 2.27 -4.61
CA TRP A 183 -15.28 2.57 -5.57
C TRP A 183 -15.15 4.03 -6.02
N HIS A 184 -15.08 4.24 -7.32
CA HIS A 184 -14.92 5.56 -7.93
C HIS A 184 -16.04 5.77 -8.93
N ASP A 185 -17.06 6.53 -8.56
CA ASP A 185 -18.16 6.91 -9.43
C ASP A 185 -17.79 8.16 -10.25
N PRO A 186 -17.44 8.02 -11.55
CA PRO A 186 -17.07 9.16 -12.38
C PRO A 186 -18.28 10.03 -12.75
N LEU A 187 -19.51 9.57 -12.51
CA LEU A 187 -20.73 10.34 -12.78
C LEU A 187 -21.07 11.28 -11.61
N ASN A 188 -20.51 11.02 -10.43
CA ASN A 188 -20.68 11.85 -9.24
C ASN A 188 -19.36 11.98 -8.46
N ASP A 189 -18.37 12.57 -9.12
CA ASP A 189 -17.01 12.73 -8.62
C ASP A 189 -16.94 13.52 -7.30
N ASP A 190 -17.81 14.51 -7.09
CA ASP A 190 -17.87 15.26 -5.84
C ASP A 190 -18.22 14.36 -4.64
N LEU A 191 -19.16 13.43 -4.82
CA LEU A 191 -19.53 12.46 -3.79
C LEU A 191 -18.36 11.53 -3.47
N TYR A 192 -17.64 11.07 -4.50
CA TYR A 192 -16.42 10.28 -4.35
C TYR A 192 -15.37 11.02 -3.52
N LYS A 193 -15.04 12.26 -3.90
CA LYS A 193 -14.02 13.08 -3.23
C LYS A 193 -14.37 13.43 -1.79
N GLN A 194 -15.66 13.55 -1.47
CA GLN A 194 -16.12 13.85 -0.11
C GLN A 194 -16.12 12.63 0.81
N HIS A 195 -16.48 11.45 0.28
CA HIS A 195 -16.81 10.28 1.10
C HIS A 195 -15.84 9.10 1.00
N SER A 196 -15.04 8.97 -0.06
CA SER A 196 -14.05 7.89 -0.15
C SER A 196 -13.03 8.00 0.98
N LEU A 197 -12.95 6.97 1.83
CA LEU A 197 -12.05 6.96 3.00
C LEU A 197 -10.62 6.52 2.66
N PHE A 198 -10.37 6.05 1.45
CA PHE A 198 -9.06 5.51 1.06
C PHE A 198 -8.59 6.05 -0.28
N LEU A 199 -9.30 5.75 -1.37
CA LEU A 199 -8.80 6.02 -2.70
C LEU A 199 -8.64 7.52 -2.98
N ALA A 200 -9.61 8.34 -2.56
CA ALA A 200 -9.51 9.80 -2.72
C ALA A 200 -8.32 10.39 -1.94
N ASP A 201 -8.01 9.85 -0.75
CA ASP A 201 -6.86 10.27 0.05
C ASP A 201 -5.54 9.97 -0.67
N ILE A 202 -5.32 8.71 -1.06
CA ILE A 202 -4.07 8.32 -1.72
C ILE A 202 -3.93 8.85 -3.15
N ASN A 203 -4.98 9.44 -3.72
CA ASN A 203 -4.96 10.12 -5.02
C ASN A 203 -4.88 11.65 -4.90
N GLN A 204 -4.83 12.20 -3.68
CA GLN A 204 -4.85 13.65 -3.45
C GLN A 204 -6.13 14.35 -3.94
N ASP A 205 -7.24 13.62 -4.04
CA ASP A 205 -8.53 14.13 -4.50
C ASP A 205 -9.45 14.58 -3.34
N SER A 206 -9.13 14.16 -2.11
CA SER A 206 -9.91 14.49 -0.92
C SER A 206 -9.94 15.99 -0.63
N TRP A 207 -11.11 16.54 -0.32
CA TRP A 207 -11.31 17.94 0.11
C TRP A 207 -11.08 18.17 1.61
N ARG A 208 -10.46 17.21 2.32
CA ARG A 208 -10.26 17.27 3.79
C ARG A 208 -8.97 17.97 4.17
#